data_AF-A0A8H7ML26-F1
#
_entry.id   AF-A0A8H7ML26-F1
#
_cell.length_a   1.000
_cell.length_b   1.000
_cell.length_c   1.000
_cell.angle_alpha   90.00
_cell.angle_beta   90.00
_cell.angle_gamma   90.00
#
_symmetry.space_group_name_H-M   'P 1'
#
loop_
_entity.id
_entity.type
_entity.pdbx_description
1 polymer ?
#
loop_
_entity_poly.entity_id
_entity_poly.type
_entity_poly.pdbx_seq_one_letter_code
_entity_poly.pdbx_strand_id
1 'polypeptide(L)'
;MTRTDVYSEATPSKEDYNQAVAMKTPTLLALPAELRNIIWALVLGDKTYDIKCKVQIPWGTAITNVTAQANNLALLRTCRQIHSETRLLPFRLNAFRFTSEDAFKPWLSKFDKAQQTAIMEVQLVTWKAKHMVESKGFAPRRLGDVFPIEKFEGLRTLRVEVRYTSVIRDCDKWSCDGSELEDADCTEQEGRLRLRWATHDPHLVVKFERVAV
;
A
#
# COMPACT_ATOMS: atom_id res chain seq x y z
N MET A 1 16.93 -81.04 38.37
CA MET A 1 16.06 -80.34 37.41
C MET A 1 15.70 -78.98 37.98
N THR A 2 16.47 -77.94 37.69
CA THR A 2 16.01 -76.54 37.77
C THR A 2 16.84 -75.75 36.79
N ARG A 3 16.13 -75.21 35.81
CA ARG A 3 16.58 -74.59 34.57
C ARG A 3 17.00 -73.15 34.87
N THR A 4 18.22 -72.80 34.53
CA THR A 4 18.75 -71.44 34.51
C THR A 4 18.20 -70.73 33.27
N ASP A 5 17.25 -69.83 33.45
CA ASP A 5 16.81 -68.92 32.38
C ASP A 5 17.76 -67.72 32.32
N VAL A 6 18.53 -67.68 31.22
CA VAL A 6 19.39 -66.57 30.82
C VAL A 6 18.50 -65.48 30.21
N TYR A 7 18.33 -64.37 30.91
CA TYR A 7 17.75 -63.16 30.33
C TYR A 7 18.77 -62.52 29.38
N SER A 8 18.56 -62.72 28.09
CA SER A 8 19.26 -62.06 27.00
C SER A 8 18.72 -60.62 26.88
N GLU A 9 19.40 -59.65 27.51
CA GLU A 9 19.19 -58.23 27.21
C GLU A 9 19.67 -57.98 25.78
N ALA A 10 18.73 -57.95 24.84
CA ALA A 10 18.96 -57.47 23.50
C ALA A 10 19.26 -55.98 23.56
N THR A 11 20.55 -55.61 23.52
CA THR A 11 20.99 -54.25 23.21
C THR A 11 20.37 -53.82 21.88
N PRO A 12 19.65 -52.70 21.81
CA PRO A 12 19.11 -52.20 20.55
C PRO A 12 20.28 -51.90 19.61
N SER A 13 20.18 -52.39 18.38
CA SER A 13 21.22 -52.25 17.37
C SER A 13 21.38 -50.76 17.03
N LYS A 14 22.61 -50.35 16.69
CA LYS A 14 22.93 -48.97 16.27
C LYS A 14 22.21 -48.54 14.97
N GLU A 15 21.48 -49.44 14.33
CA GLU A 15 20.76 -49.19 13.08
C GLU A 15 19.39 -48.55 13.31
N ASP A 16 18.73 -48.83 14.45
CA ASP A 16 17.43 -48.21 14.78
C ASP A 16 17.55 -46.71 15.13
N TYR A 17 18.76 -46.24 15.45
CA TYR A 17 19.05 -44.81 15.66
C TYR A 17 19.16 -44.01 14.36
N ASN A 18 19.36 -44.66 13.21
CA ASN A 18 19.40 -43.99 11.90
C ASN A 18 18.00 -43.84 11.27
N GLN A 19 16.99 -44.48 11.86
CA GLN A 19 15.59 -44.42 11.43
C GLN A 19 14.75 -43.42 12.24
N ALA A 20 15.36 -42.63 13.12
CA ALA A 20 14.80 -41.34 13.51
C ALA A 20 14.97 -40.40 12.31
N VAL A 21 14.13 -40.60 11.29
CA VAL A 21 13.94 -39.68 10.17
C VAL A 21 13.90 -38.29 10.80
N ALA A 22 14.99 -37.55 10.62
CA ALA A 22 15.06 -36.16 11.04
C ALA A 22 13.78 -35.52 10.50
N MET A 23 12.83 -35.23 11.39
CA MET A 23 11.64 -34.45 11.07
C MET A 23 12.18 -33.05 10.78
N LYS A 24 12.76 -32.90 9.58
CA LYS A 24 13.12 -31.62 9.00
C LYS A 24 11.78 -30.92 8.89
N THR A 25 11.50 -30.05 9.86
CA THR A 25 10.48 -29.03 9.72
C THR A 25 10.67 -28.43 8.33
N PRO A 26 9.68 -28.54 7.43
CA PRO A 26 9.84 -28.06 6.06
C PRO A 26 10.22 -26.59 6.14
N THR A 27 11.41 -26.27 5.65
CA THR A 27 11.88 -24.89 5.66
C THR A 27 11.06 -24.11 4.64
N LEU A 28 10.75 -22.84 4.93
CA LEU A 28 9.98 -21.98 4.04
C LEU A 28 10.56 -21.93 2.62
N LEU A 29 11.89 -22.04 2.50
CA LEU A 29 12.60 -22.05 1.22
C LEU A 29 12.55 -23.40 0.48
N ALA A 30 12.21 -24.50 1.16
CA ALA A 30 12.01 -25.81 0.53
C ALA A 30 10.63 -25.94 -0.14
N LEU A 31 9.69 -25.05 0.16
CA LEU A 31 8.39 -25.02 -0.50
C LEU A 31 8.53 -24.63 -1.98
N PRO A 32 7.68 -25.15 -2.89
CA PRO A 32 7.59 -24.65 -4.25
C PRO A 32 7.32 -23.14 -4.31
N ALA A 33 7.80 -22.49 -5.39
CA ALA A 33 7.69 -21.04 -5.56
C ALA A 33 6.23 -20.53 -5.49
N GLU A 34 5.27 -21.31 -5.97
CA GLU A 34 3.84 -20.96 -5.91
C GLU A 34 3.35 -20.78 -4.47
N LEU A 35 3.66 -21.73 -3.59
CA LEU A 35 3.28 -21.64 -2.18
C LEU A 35 4.00 -20.47 -1.48
N ARG A 36 5.27 -20.24 -1.81
CA ARG A 36 6.01 -19.08 -1.28
C ARG A 36 5.36 -17.77 -1.70
N ASN A 37 4.97 -17.62 -2.96
CA ASN A 37 4.30 -16.42 -3.45
C ASN A 37 2.97 -16.15 -2.74
N ILE A 38 2.18 -17.19 -2.44
CA ILE A 38 0.96 -17.07 -1.65
C ILE A 38 1.28 -16.56 -0.23
N ILE A 39 2.27 -17.16 0.43
CA ILE A 39 2.71 -16.73 1.76
C ILE A 39 3.21 -15.28 1.72
N TRP A 40 4.02 -14.91 0.73
CA TRP A 40 4.51 -13.55 0.56
C TRP A 40 3.39 -12.55 0.34
N ALA A 41 2.38 -12.91 -0.46
CA ALA A 41 1.23 -12.05 -0.68
C ALA A 41 0.43 -11.82 0.62
N LEU A 42 0.22 -12.86 1.43
CA LEU A 42 -0.47 -12.74 2.72
C LEU A 42 0.32 -11.91 3.72
N VAL A 43 1.65 -12.03 3.76
CA VAL A 43 2.49 -11.33 4.74
C VAL A 43 2.75 -9.88 4.35
N LEU A 44 2.99 -9.62 3.06
CA LEU A 44 3.46 -8.32 2.56
C LEU A 44 2.37 -7.50 1.86
N GLY A 45 1.23 -8.08 1.53
CA GLY A 45 0.12 -7.41 0.83
C GLY A 45 -0.98 -6.91 1.75
N ASP A 46 -2.03 -6.38 1.12
CA ASP A 46 -3.29 -5.92 1.74
C ASP A 46 -3.11 -4.86 2.84
N LYS A 47 -2.12 -3.99 2.67
CA LYS A 47 -1.87 -2.85 3.56
C LYS A 47 -2.08 -1.56 2.82
N THR A 48 -2.58 -0.56 3.54
CA THR A 48 -2.65 0.82 3.08
C THR A 48 -1.61 1.65 3.81
N TYR A 49 -0.68 2.23 3.06
CA TYR A 49 0.37 3.08 3.58
C TYR A 49 -0.05 4.55 3.53
N ASP A 50 -0.30 5.15 4.69
CA ASP A 50 -0.69 6.57 4.79
C ASP A 50 0.56 7.46 4.76
N ILE A 51 0.78 8.10 3.61
CA ILE A 51 1.95 8.94 3.34
C ILE A 51 1.63 10.39 3.70
N LYS A 52 2.15 10.83 4.84
CA LYS A 52 2.07 12.21 5.30
C LYS A 52 3.33 13.00 4.97
N CYS A 53 3.12 14.27 4.68
CA CYS A 53 4.16 15.22 4.31
C CYS A 53 4.16 16.39 5.29
N LYS A 54 5.21 16.50 6.11
CA LYS A 54 5.43 17.65 6.99
C LYS A 54 6.55 18.50 6.42
N VAL A 55 6.31 19.79 6.23
CA VAL A 55 7.39 20.73 5.89
C VAL A 55 8.02 21.21 7.18
N GLN A 56 9.33 21.07 7.26
CA GLN A 56 10.16 21.59 8.32
C GLN A 56 10.98 22.72 7.71
N ILE A 57 10.61 23.96 7.98
CA ILE A 57 11.44 25.12 7.62
C ILE A 57 12.54 25.25 8.69
N PRO A 58 13.83 25.42 8.34
CA PRO A 58 14.44 25.57 7.01
C PRO A 58 14.87 24.25 6.31
N TRP A 59 14.65 23.10 6.93
CA TRP A 59 15.27 21.80 6.60
C TRP A 59 14.60 20.98 5.48
N GLY A 60 13.53 21.48 4.86
CA GLY A 60 12.86 20.87 3.72
C GLY A 60 11.61 20.06 4.08
N THR A 61 11.34 19.00 3.33
CA THR A 61 10.10 18.21 3.44
C THR A 61 10.36 16.83 4.03
N ALA A 62 9.80 16.56 5.21
CA ALA A 62 9.82 15.27 5.86
C ALA A 62 8.60 14.44 5.44
N ILE A 63 8.86 13.25 4.89
CA ILE A 63 7.80 12.29 4.54
C ILE A 63 7.80 11.15 5.54
N THR A 64 6.64 10.91 6.13
CA THR A 64 6.42 9.87 7.12
C THR A 64 5.27 8.96 6.69
N ASN A 65 5.46 7.67 6.87
CA ASN A 65 4.38 6.69 6.73
C ASN A 65 3.76 6.45 8.10
N VAL A 66 2.50 6.83 8.29
CA VAL A 66 1.83 6.79 9.60
C VAL A 66 1.36 5.39 9.97
N THR A 67 1.03 4.57 8.99
CA THR A 67 0.54 3.20 9.19
C THR A 67 1.66 2.16 9.22
N ALA A 68 2.91 2.57 8.99
CA ALA A 68 4.06 1.66 9.03
C ALA A 68 4.30 1.16 10.46
N GLN A 69 4.01 -0.12 10.69
CA GLN A 69 4.42 -0.82 11.90
C GLN A 69 5.94 -1.02 11.94
N ALA A 70 6.50 -1.09 13.15
CA ALA A 70 7.88 -1.49 13.34
C ALA A 70 8.12 -2.86 12.69
N ASN A 71 9.18 -2.98 11.89
CA ASN A 71 9.60 -4.22 11.22
C ASN A 71 8.66 -4.75 10.11
N ASN A 72 7.74 -3.96 9.60
CA ASN A 72 6.80 -4.41 8.56
C ASN A 72 7.48 -4.92 7.26
N LEU A 73 8.71 -4.47 6.99
CA LEU A 73 9.54 -4.91 5.87
C LEU A 73 10.83 -5.64 6.32
N ALA A 74 10.92 -6.03 7.60
CA ALA A 74 12.11 -6.70 8.12
C ALA A 74 12.38 -8.05 7.43
N LEU A 75 11.33 -8.72 6.97
CA LEU A 75 11.43 -9.97 6.20
C LEU A 75 12.34 -9.80 4.96
N LEU A 76 12.26 -8.66 4.27
CA LEU A 76 13.06 -8.36 3.08
C LEU A 76 14.57 -8.30 3.38
N ARG A 77 14.95 -8.14 4.66
CA ARG A 77 16.33 -7.99 5.10
C ARG A 77 16.95 -9.29 5.60
N THR A 78 16.19 -10.38 5.65
CA THR A 78 16.64 -11.65 6.25
C THR A 78 17.64 -12.40 5.37
N CYS A 79 17.32 -12.68 4.11
CA CYS A 79 18.21 -13.35 3.17
C CYS A 79 18.04 -12.86 1.71
N ARG A 80 19.06 -13.11 0.88
CA ARG A 80 19.09 -12.64 -0.52
C ARG A 80 18.00 -13.27 -1.39
N GLN A 81 17.68 -14.54 -1.16
CA GLN A 81 16.63 -15.23 -1.90
C GLN A 81 15.26 -14.58 -1.64
N ILE A 82 14.88 -14.43 -0.36
CA ILE A 82 13.63 -13.77 0.03
C ILE A 82 13.60 -12.35 -0.55
N HIS A 83 14.67 -11.58 -0.41
CA HIS A 83 14.75 -10.24 -1.00
C HIS A 83 14.48 -10.25 -2.50
N SER A 84 15.12 -11.15 -3.26
CA SER A 84 14.94 -11.23 -4.71
C SER A 84 13.50 -11.59 -5.12
N GLU A 85 12.85 -12.48 -4.38
CA GLU A 85 11.46 -12.89 -4.63
C GLU A 85 10.45 -11.80 -4.25
N THR A 86 10.74 -11.02 -3.20
CA THR A 86 9.71 -10.20 -2.54
C THR A 86 9.90 -8.70 -2.66
N ARG A 87 11.05 -8.17 -3.11
CA ARG A 87 11.36 -6.72 -3.09
C ARG A 87 10.33 -5.82 -3.78
N LEU A 88 9.59 -6.34 -4.77
CA LEU A 88 8.57 -5.58 -5.52
C LEU A 88 7.15 -5.79 -4.97
N LEU A 89 6.92 -6.84 -4.18
CA LEU A 89 5.58 -7.17 -3.67
C LEU A 89 4.99 -6.07 -2.78
N PRO A 90 5.76 -5.37 -1.91
CA PRO A 90 5.23 -4.25 -1.16
C PRO A 90 4.65 -3.13 -2.02
N PHE A 91 5.12 -2.95 -3.24
CA PHE A 91 4.62 -1.93 -4.17
C PHE A 91 3.43 -2.44 -4.98
N ARG A 92 3.48 -3.72 -5.34
CA ARG A 92 2.48 -4.37 -6.19
C ARG A 92 1.18 -4.71 -5.46
N LEU A 93 1.27 -5.09 -4.19
CA LEU A 93 0.16 -5.68 -3.43
C LEU A 93 -0.45 -4.74 -2.40
N ASN A 94 0.03 -3.50 -2.29
CA ASN A 94 -0.42 -2.53 -1.30
C ASN A 94 -0.89 -1.24 -1.97
N ALA A 95 -1.72 -0.50 -1.25
CA ALA A 95 -2.18 0.81 -1.64
C ALA A 95 -1.37 1.91 -0.95
N PHE A 96 -1.06 2.98 -1.67
CA PHE A 96 -0.40 4.16 -1.11
C PHE A 96 -1.38 5.33 -1.04
N ARG A 97 -1.69 5.76 0.18
CA ARG A 97 -2.64 6.82 0.45
C ARG A 97 -1.91 8.16 0.61
N PHE A 98 -2.35 9.18 -0.12
CA PHE A 98 -1.80 10.53 -0.07
C PHE A 98 -2.87 11.55 0.30
N THR A 99 -2.57 12.35 1.32
CA THR A 99 -3.39 13.50 1.74
C THR A 99 -2.90 14.82 1.17
N SER A 100 -1.64 14.88 0.74
CA SER A 100 -0.97 16.09 0.28
C SER A 100 -0.24 15.90 -1.04
N GLU A 101 -0.35 16.89 -1.94
CA GLU A 101 0.36 16.89 -3.23
C GLU A 101 1.88 17.00 -3.06
N ASP A 102 2.33 17.66 -1.99
CA ASP A 102 3.74 17.86 -1.69
C ASP A 102 4.48 16.55 -1.39
N ALA A 103 3.73 15.49 -1.11
CA ALA A 103 4.27 14.18 -0.82
C ALA A 103 4.80 13.48 -2.09
N PHE A 104 4.16 13.66 -3.25
CA PHE A 104 4.40 12.80 -4.42
C PHE A 104 5.86 12.80 -4.87
N LYS A 105 6.43 13.98 -5.15
CA LYS A 105 7.77 14.10 -5.72
C LYS A 105 8.86 13.59 -4.77
N PRO A 106 8.98 14.08 -3.51
CA PRO A 106 10.00 13.58 -2.60
C PRO A 106 9.75 12.15 -2.10
N TRP A 107 8.53 11.60 -2.23
CA TRP A 107 8.26 10.20 -1.92
C TRP A 107 8.70 9.29 -3.07
N LEU A 108 8.30 9.60 -4.30
CA LEU A 108 8.69 8.85 -5.50
C LEU A 108 10.20 8.82 -5.70
N SER A 109 10.91 9.91 -5.37
CA SER A 109 12.37 9.98 -5.51
C SER A 109 13.14 9.01 -4.62
N LYS A 110 12.49 8.36 -3.64
CA LYS A 110 13.12 7.35 -2.77
C LYS A 110 13.19 5.97 -3.40
N PHE A 111 12.49 5.76 -4.52
CA PHE A 111 12.33 4.45 -5.13
C PHE A 111 13.00 4.40 -6.49
N ASP A 112 13.54 3.22 -6.83
CA ASP A 112 14.07 2.97 -8.15
C ASP A 112 12.94 2.84 -9.20
N LYS A 113 13.30 2.85 -10.49
CA LYS A 113 12.29 2.76 -11.56
C LYS A 113 11.46 1.48 -11.47
N ALA A 114 12.06 0.34 -11.14
CA ALA A 114 11.33 -0.93 -11.06
C ALA A 114 10.31 -0.94 -9.93
N GLN A 115 10.63 -0.31 -8.79
CA GLN A 115 9.72 -0.11 -7.68
C GLN A 115 8.59 0.85 -8.04
N GLN A 116 8.89 1.96 -8.72
CA GLN A 116 7.88 2.90 -9.20
C GLN A 116 6.90 2.24 -10.18
N THR A 117 7.41 1.48 -11.16
CA THR A 117 6.59 0.71 -12.11
C THR A 117 5.83 -0.45 -11.43
N ALA A 118 6.24 -0.89 -10.25
CA ALA A 118 5.52 -1.91 -9.50
C ALA A 118 4.31 -1.35 -8.72
N ILE A 119 4.18 -0.03 -8.56
CA ILE A 119 3.05 0.58 -7.85
C ILE A 119 1.78 0.42 -8.68
N MET A 120 0.83 -0.39 -8.18
CA MET A 120 -0.42 -0.68 -8.89
C MET A 120 -1.63 0.09 -8.36
N GLU A 121 -1.62 0.48 -7.08
CA GLU A 121 -2.77 1.11 -6.42
C GLU A 121 -2.36 2.36 -5.64
N VAL A 122 -3.03 3.47 -5.93
CA VAL A 122 -2.87 4.75 -5.23
C VAL A 122 -4.23 5.23 -4.74
N GLN A 123 -4.26 5.74 -3.52
CA GLN A 123 -5.43 6.38 -2.92
C GLN A 123 -5.15 7.85 -2.69
N LEU A 124 -6.02 8.72 -3.20
CA LEU A 124 -5.94 10.17 -3.03
C LEU A 124 -7.08 10.62 -2.14
N VAL A 125 -6.80 11.54 -1.21
CA VAL A 125 -7.82 12.15 -0.36
C VAL A 125 -8.02 13.60 -0.79
N THR A 126 -9.27 13.95 -1.09
CA THR A 126 -9.63 15.22 -1.72
C THR A 126 -10.81 15.88 -1.03
N TRP A 127 -10.89 17.21 -1.11
CA TRP A 127 -12.10 17.97 -0.81
C TRP A 127 -12.89 18.21 -2.10
N LYS A 128 -14.18 17.81 -2.09
CA LYS A 128 -15.11 17.99 -3.22
C LYS A 128 -14.54 17.54 -4.58
N ALA A 129 -13.69 16.50 -4.61
CA ALA A 129 -13.00 16.00 -5.81
C ALA A 129 -12.17 17.05 -6.58
N LYS A 130 -11.87 18.21 -5.97
CA LYS A 130 -11.25 19.34 -6.65
C LYS A 130 -9.81 19.56 -6.19
N HIS A 131 -9.58 19.50 -4.88
CA HIS A 131 -8.31 19.82 -4.24
C HIS A 131 -7.91 18.69 -3.30
N MET A 132 -6.60 18.46 -3.11
CA MET A 132 -6.15 17.55 -2.06
C MET A 132 -6.44 18.12 -0.66
N VAL A 133 -6.64 17.25 0.32
CA VAL A 133 -7.04 17.66 1.69
C VAL A 133 -6.01 18.55 2.37
N GLU A 134 -4.73 18.24 2.18
CA GLU A 134 -3.61 18.97 2.78
C GLU A 134 -2.80 19.67 1.67
N SER A 135 -3.10 20.94 1.38
CA SER A 135 -2.29 21.78 0.49
C SER A 135 -1.60 22.88 1.27
N LYS A 136 -0.32 23.14 1.00
CA LYS A 136 0.43 24.25 1.62
C LYS A 136 0.33 25.57 0.86
N GLY A 137 -0.17 25.55 -0.38
CA GLY A 137 -0.31 26.76 -1.18
C GLY A 137 -1.43 27.67 -0.67
N PHE A 138 -1.24 28.99 -0.77
CA PHE A 138 -2.33 29.97 -0.62
C PHE A 138 -3.47 29.73 -1.61
N ALA A 139 -3.17 29.10 -2.74
CA ALA A 139 -4.14 28.67 -3.73
C ALA A 139 -4.18 27.13 -3.77
N PRO A 140 -5.33 26.50 -3.47
CA PRO A 140 -5.47 25.07 -3.59
C PRO A 140 -5.36 24.70 -5.08
N ARG A 141 -4.43 23.80 -5.42
CA ARG A 141 -4.24 23.37 -6.80
C ARG A 141 -5.24 22.27 -7.14
N ARG A 142 -5.60 22.16 -8.42
CA ARG A 142 -6.56 21.16 -8.87
C ARG A 142 -5.91 19.79 -8.91
N LEU A 143 -6.62 18.77 -8.42
CA LEU A 143 -6.12 17.40 -8.35
C LEU A 143 -5.57 16.89 -9.69
N GLY A 144 -6.26 17.17 -10.79
CA GLY A 144 -5.84 16.75 -12.12
C GLY A 144 -4.53 17.38 -12.60
N ASP A 145 -4.12 18.52 -12.02
CA ASP A 145 -2.88 19.21 -12.39
C ASP A 145 -1.71 18.80 -11.49
N VAL A 146 -1.99 18.23 -10.31
CA VAL A 146 -0.96 17.94 -9.31
C VAL A 146 -0.65 16.47 -9.14
N PHE A 147 -1.59 15.59 -9.50
CA PHE A 147 -1.35 14.16 -9.47
C PHE A 147 -0.51 13.74 -10.69
N PRO A 148 0.76 13.33 -10.50
CA PRO A 148 1.67 13.05 -11.61
C PRO A 148 1.45 11.62 -12.12
N ILE A 149 0.30 11.38 -12.75
CA ILE A 149 -0.13 10.06 -13.26
C ILE A 149 0.94 9.42 -14.16
N GLU A 150 1.62 10.24 -14.96
CA GLU A 150 2.68 9.83 -15.88
C GLU A 150 3.89 9.20 -15.21
N LYS A 151 4.08 9.43 -13.90
CA LYS A 151 5.17 8.82 -13.13
C LYS A 151 4.83 7.44 -12.60
N PHE A 152 3.57 7.02 -12.68
CA PHE A 152 3.11 5.72 -12.24
C PHE A 152 2.78 4.83 -13.44
N GLU A 153 3.79 4.41 -14.20
CA GLU A 153 3.64 3.53 -15.37
C GLU A 153 2.88 2.22 -15.05
N GLY A 154 2.99 1.74 -13.80
CA GLY A 154 2.35 0.53 -13.31
C GLY A 154 0.93 0.70 -12.77
N LEU A 155 0.43 1.93 -12.68
CA LEU A 155 -0.83 2.20 -12.01
C LEU A 155 -1.97 1.48 -12.73
N ARG A 156 -2.83 0.82 -11.97
CA ARG A 156 -4.03 0.14 -12.50
C ARG A 156 -5.28 0.59 -11.78
N THR A 157 -5.17 0.93 -10.50
CA THR A 157 -6.29 1.38 -9.69
C THR A 157 -5.95 2.70 -9.04
N LEU A 158 -6.78 3.71 -9.28
CA LEU A 158 -6.73 4.99 -8.59
C LEU A 158 -8.01 5.15 -7.78
N ARG A 159 -7.90 5.19 -6.46
CA ARG A 159 -9.01 5.48 -5.57
C ARG A 159 -8.97 6.94 -5.16
N VAL A 160 -10.10 7.62 -5.22
CA VAL A 160 -10.24 9.02 -4.82
C VAL A 160 -11.29 9.09 -3.72
N GLU A 161 -10.85 9.30 -2.49
CA GLU A 161 -11.71 9.62 -1.36
C GLU A 161 -12.12 11.09 -1.45
N VAL A 162 -13.41 11.34 -1.63
CA VAL A 162 -14.01 12.67 -1.75
C VAL A 162 -14.66 13.02 -0.43
N ARG A 163 -14.04 13.95 0.30
CA ARG A 163 -14.54 14.49 1.55
C ARG A 163 -15.41 15.72 1.31
N TYR A 164 -16.49 15.81 2.06
CA TYR A 164 -17.41 16.95 2.08
C TYR A 164 -17.89 17.19 3.51
N THR A 165 -18.09 18.47 3.87
CA THR A 165 -18.68 18.84 5.16
C THR A 165 -20.20 18.70 5.06
N SER A 166 -20.77 17.83 5.88
CA SER A 166 -22.24 17.61 5.92
C SER A 166 -23.02 18.75 6.59
N VAL A 167 -22.33 19.71 7.21
CA VAL A 167 -22.97 20.85 7.87
C VAL A 167 -23.26 21.93 6.84
N ILE A 168 -24.47 21.90 6.27
CA ILE A 168 -25.12 23.10 5.76
C ILE A 168 -25.27 24.02 6.97
N ARG A 169 -24.35 24.97 7.15
CA ARG A 169 -24.66 26.13 7.98
C ARG A 169 -25.54 27.01 7.11
N ASP A 170 -26.78 27.21 7.54
CA ASP A 170 -27.58 28.38 7.14
C ASP A 170 -26.79 29.63 7.55
N CYS A 171 -25.84 30.02 6.72
CA CYS A 171 -25.09 31.25 6.87
C CYS A 171 -25.90 32.34 6.19
N ASP A 172 -26.83 32.93 6.93
CA ASP A 172 -27.65 34.08 6.51
C ASP A 172 -26.86 35.37 6.24
N LYS A 173 -25.52 35.32 6.27
CA LYS A 173 -24.70 36.51 6.04
C LYS A 173 -23.28 36.09 5.66
N TRP A 174 -23.04 36.17 4.36
CA TRP A 174 -21.86 36.71 3.65
C TRP A 174 -21.59 35.85 2.42
N SER A 175 -22.12 36.28 1.26
CA SER A 175 -21.51 36.05 -0.07
C SER A 175 -20.98 34.64 -0.37
N CYS A 176 -21.65 33.59 0.07
CA CYS A 176 -21.39 32.22 -0.37
C CYS A 176 -22.40 31.88 -1.47
N ASP A 177 -21.95 32.07 -2.70
CA ASP A 177 -22.65 31.71 -3.93
C ASP A 177 -22.63 30.18 -4.11
N GLY A 178 -23.34 29.46 -3.22
CA GLY A 178 -23.23 28.00 -3.10
C GLY A 178 -24.41 27.33 -2.39
N SER A 179 -25.64 27.71 -2.74
CA SER A 179 -26.86 26.95 -2.41
C SER A 179 -26.96 25.71 -3.29
N GLU A 180 -27.05 24.49 -2.73
CA GLU A 180 -27.54 23.18 -3.27
C GLU A 180 -27.16 22.70 -4.71
N LEU A 181 -26.71 23.58 -5.61
CA LEU A 181 -26.12 23.36 -6.93
C LEU A 181 -24.66 22.85 -6.86
N GLU A 182 -24.05 22.83 -5.68
CA GLU A 182 -22.65 22.41 -5.50
C GLU A 182 -22.42 20.88 -5.62
N ASP A 183 -23.47 20.07 -5.47
CA ASP A 183 -23.38 18.62 -5.69
C ASP A 183 -23.30 18.25 -7.19
N ALA A 184 -23.81 19.12 -8.06
CA ALA A 184 -23.61 19.02 -9.51
C ALA A 184 -22.12 19.24 -9.87
N ASP A 185 -21.45 20.19 -9.21
CA ASP A 185 -20.02 20.45 -9.42
C ASP A 185 -19.18 19.23 -9.03
N CYS A 186 -19.47 18.56 -7.91
CA CYS A 186 -18.70 17.36 -7.51
C CYS A 186 -18.79 16.24 -8.54
N THR A 187 -20.01 15.87 -8.96
CA THR A 187 -20.20 14.77 -9.93
C THR A 187 -19.59 15.13 -11.30
N GLU A 188 -19.68 16.39 -11.71
CA GLU A 188 -19.03 16.91 -12.91
C GLU A 188 -17.50 16.86 -12.80
N GLN A 189 -16.92 17.31 -11.67
CA GLN A 189 -15.47 17.25 -11.44
C GLN A 189 -14.97 15.81 -11.42
N GLU A 190 -15.68 14.89 -10.77
CA GLU A 190 -15.34 13.45 -10.83
C GLU A 190 -15.35 12.96 -12.28
N GLY A 191 -16.37 13.32 -13.07
CA GLY A 191 -16.46 12.99 -14.49
C GLY A 191 -15.30 13.54 -15.32
N ARG A 192 -14.92 14.80 -15.10
CA ARG A 192 -13.77 15.44 -15.76
C ARG A 192 -12.45 14.76 -15.40
N LEU A 193 -12.26 14.38 -14.13
CA LEU A 193 -11.07 13.66 -13.69
C LEU A 193 -11.01 12.25 -14.28
N ARG A 194 -12.13 11.51 -14.28
CA ARG A 194 -12.23 10.19 -14.94
C ARG A 194 -11.82 10.31 -16.40
N LEU A 195 -12.41 11.26 -17.14
CA LEU A 195 -12.12 11.45 -18.55
C LEU A 195 -10.65 11.82 -18.78
N ARG A 196 -10.13 12.77 -18.00
CA ARG A 196 -8.74 13.23 -18.11
C ARG A 196 -7.75 12.09 -17.90
N TRP A 197 -7.94 11.29 -16.87
CA TRP A 197 -7.02 10.19 -16.56
C TRP A 197 -7.21 8.97 -17.46
N ALA A 198 -8.45 8.64 -17.84
CA ALA A 198 -8.71 7.60 -18.83
C ALA A 198 -8.13 7.95 -20.21
N THR A 199 -8.04 9.24 -20.55
CA THR A 199 -7.36 9.70 -21.78
C THR A 199 -5.84 9.46 -21.70
N HIS A 200 -5.25 9.54 -20.50
CA HIS A 200 -3.81 9.28 -20.30
C HIS A 200 -3.50 7.78 -20.26
N ASP A 201 -4.32 7.00 -19.55
CA ASP A 201 -4.17 5.56 -19.46
C ASP A 201 -5.56 4.87 -19.52
N PRO A 202 -5.87 4.17 -20.63
CA PRO A 202 -7.15 3.49 -20.79
C PRO A 202 -7.30 2.26 -19.87
N HIS A 203 -6.21 1.75 -19.31
CA HIS A 203 -6.23 0.62 -18.39
C HIS A 203 -6.38 1.05 -16.92
N LEU A 204 -6.38 2.36 -16.65
CA LEU A 204 -6.55 2.89 -15.31
C LEU A 204 -8.01 2.87 -14.89
N VAL A 205 -8.29 2.14 -13.81
CA VAL A 205 -9.60 2.13 -13.16
C VAL A 205 -9.63 3.19 -12.07
N VAL A 206 -10.42 4.25 -12.29
CA VAL A 206 -10.61 5.34 -11.32
C VAL A 206 -11.91 5.14 -10.54
N LYS A 207 -11.79 4.95 -9.23
CA LYS A 207 -12.92 4.78 -8.30
C LYS A 207 -13.04 5.98 -7.38
N PHE A 208 -14.25 6.49 -7.19
CA PHE A 208 -14.53 7.59 -6.28
C PHE A 208 -15.34 7.07 -5.11
N GLU A 209 -14.92 7.41 -3.91
CA GLU A 209 -15.56 7.02 -2.66
C GLU A 209 -15.91 8.29 -1.89
N ARG A 210 -17.21 8.55 -1.71
CA ARG A 210 -17.69 9.75 -1.00
C ARG A 210 -17.71 9.48 0.50
N VAL A 211 -17.05 10.32 1.28
CA VAL A 211 -16.95 10.20 2.74
C VAL A 211 -17.42 11.50 3.37
N ALA A 212 -18.51 11.43 4.14
CA ALA A 212 -18.97 12.55 4.96
C ALA A 212 -17.98 12.74 6.12
N VAL A 213 -17.55 13.99 6.34
CA VAL A 213 -16.66 14.39 7.44
C VAL A 213 -17.40 15.33 8.38
#